data_AF-A0A6I6SDP3-F1
#
_entry.id   AF-A0A6I6SDP3-F1
#
_cell.length_a   1.000
_cell.length_b   1.000
_cell.length_c   1.000
_cell.angle_alpha   90.00
_cell.angle_beta   90.00
_cell.angle_gamma   90.00
#
_symmetry.space_group_name_H-M   'P 1'
#
loop_
_entity.id
_entity.type
_entity.pdbx_description
1 polymer ?
#
loop_
_entity_poly.entity_id
_entity_poly.type
_entity_poly.pdbx_seq_one_letter_code
_entity_poly.pdbx_strand_id
1 'polypeptide(L)'
;MNVQNAATYMGISVNTLYVWRHRRQGPPSFRMGPGGRVMYRRDLLDAWLVEQQKADSRSNPDLNPLSKAPQRRAPRRVTTNGVYGTAAR
;
A
#
# COMPACT_ATOMS: atom_id res chain seq x y z
N MET A 1 -12.15 14.52 13.69
CA MET A 1 -13.38 13.77 13.33
C MET A 1 -13.37 12.42 14.00
N ASN A 2 -14.53 11.93 14.46
CA ASN A 2 -14.67 10.56 14.97
C ASN A 2 -14.75 9.56 13.80
N VAL A 3 -14.75 8.26 14.11
CA VAL A 3 -14.80 7.18 13.10
C VAL A 3 -16.06 7.25 12.22
N GLN A 4 -17.22 7.59 12.81
CA GLN A 4 -18.48 7.67 12.08
C GLN A 4 -18.41 8.76 11.00
N ASN A 5 -18.00 9.97 11.38
CA ASN A 5 -17.90 11.11 10.46
C ASN A 5 -16.81 10.87 9.40
N ALA A 6 -15.70 10.22 9.76
CA ALA A 6 -14.67 9.87 8.79
C ALA A 6 -15.18 8.87 7.74
N ALA A 7 -15.92 7.84 8.17
CA ALA A 7 -16.52 6.86 7.27
C ALA A 7 -17.53 7.51 6.31
N THR A 8 -18.44 8.33 6.86
CA THR A 8 -19.41 9.10 6.07
C THR A 8 -18.70 10.02 5.09
N TYR A 9 -17.65 10.71 5.52
CA TYR A 9 -16.91 11.62 4.66
C TYR A 9 -16.21 10.90 3.49
N MET A 10 -15.64 9.73 3.74
CA MET A 10 -14.96 8.94 2.71
C MET A 10 -15.94 8.11 1.84
N GLY A 11 -17.24 8.08 2.18
CA GLY A 11 -18.23 7.26 1.49
C GLY A 11 -18.06 5.76 1.70
N ILE A 12 -17.48 5.33 2.82
CA ILE A 12 -17.27 3.91 3.16
C ILE A 12 -17.99 3.52 4.45
N SER A 13 -18.13 2.23 4.71
CA SER A 13 -18.71 1.76 5.97
C SER A 13 -17.76 1.97 7.15
N VAL A 14 -18.30 2.21 8.34
CA VAL A 14 -17.52 2.27 9.59
C VAL A 14 -16.80 0.94 9.85
N ASN A 15 -17.43 -0.18 9.53
CA ASN A 15 -16.81 -1.50 9.64
C ASN A 15 -15.54 -1.61 8.78
N THR A 16 -15.55 -1.03 7.58
CA THR A 16 -14.37 -0.96 6.70
C THR A 16 -13.22 -0.22 7.38
N LEU A 17 -13.48 0.93 8.02
CA LEU A 17 -12.45 1.65 8.78
C LEU A 17 -11.92 0.83 9.97
N TYR A 18 -12.78 0.08 10.66
CA TYR A 18 -12.33 -0.82 11.72
C TYR A 18 -11.40 -1.91 11.19
N VAL A 19 -11.78 -2.56 10.09
CA VAL A 19 -10.98 -3.60 9.44
C VAL A 19 -9.63 -3.03 8.97
N TRP A 20 -9.62 -1.87 8.31
CA TRP A 20 -8.38 -1.22 7.89
C TRP A 20 -7.46 -0.92 9.08
N ARG A 21 -8.00 -0.33 10.14
CA ARG A 21 -7.23 -0.02 11.34
C ARG A 21 -6.67 -1.27 12.01
N HIS A 22 -7.43 -2.35 12.08
CA HIS A 22 -6.94 -3.64 12.59
C HIS A 22 -5.79 -4.19 11.74
N ARG A 23 -5.87 -4.04 10.41
CA ARG A 23 -4.84 -4.43 9.45
C ARG A 23 -3.68 -3.43 9.34
N ARG A 24 -3.68 -2.36 10.15
CA ARG A 24 -2.73 -1.24 10.06
C ARG A 24 -2.67 -0.60 8.67
N GLN A 25 -3.80 -0.61 7.98
CA GLN A 25 -4.03 0.06 6.70
C GLN A 25 -4.96 1.25 6.92
N GLY A 26 -5.02 2.13 5.92
CA GLY A 26 -5.93 3.27 5.95
C GLY A 26 -5.29 4.56 6.46
N PRO A 27 -6.12 5.60 6.61
CA PRO A 27 -5.64 6.94 6.95
C PRO A 27 -5.10 7.02 8.38
N PRO A 28 -4.14 7.93 8.64
CA PRO A 28 -3.60 8.15 9.97
C PRO A 28 -4.69 8.42 11.01
N SER A 29 -4.65 7.67 12.11
CA SER A 29 -5.59 7.80 13.23
C SER A 29 -4.84 7.88 14.54
N PHE A 30 -5.43 8.55 15.52
CA PHE A 30 -4.86 8.66 16.86
C PHE A 30 -5.94 8.47 17.93
N ARG A 31 -5.53 8.15 19.16
CA ARG A 31 -6.43 8.13 20.30
C ARG A 31 -6.42 9.49 20.98
N MET A 32 -7.59 10.04 21.23
CA MET A 32 -7.75 11.31 21.94
C MET A 32 -7.61 11.10 23.45
N GLY A 33 -6.36 11.07 23.94
CA GLY A 33 -6.04 10.85 25.36
C GLY A 33 -6.05 9.38 25.81
N PRO A 34 -5.66 9.10 27.07
CA PRO A 34 -5.72 7.76 27.65
C PRO A 34 -7.14 7.20 27.63
N GLY A 35 -7.33 5.98 27.11
CA GLY A 35 -8.67 5.39 26.95
C GLY A 35 -9.57 6.09 25.91
N GLY A 36 -9.04 7.08 25.19
CA GLY A 36 -9.80 7.94 24.29
C GLY A 36 -10.34 7.26 23.04
N ARG A 37 -11.33 7.92 22.44
CA ARG A 37 -11.90 7.52 21.15
C ARG A 37 -10.87 7.69 20.04
N VAL A 38 -11.00 6.86 19.00
CA VAL A 38 -10.20 6.99 17.78
C VAL A 38 -10.71 8.19 16.99
N MET A 39 -9.77 9.07 16.64
CA MET A 39 -10.02 10.29 15.91
C MET A 39 -9.13 10.38 14.68
N TYR A 40 -9.63 11.08 13.69
CA TYR A 40 -8.95 11.42 12.44
C TYR A 40 -8.82 12.95 12.36
N ARG A 41 -7.63 13.43 11.98
CA ARG A 41 -7.48 14.83 11.54
C ARG A 41 -7.85 14.90 10.06
N ARG A 42 -8.58 15.95 9.68
CA ARG A 42 -9.14 16.06 8.33
C ARG A 42 -8.06 16.23 7.27
N ASP A 43 -7.10 17.11 7.51
CA ASP A 43 -5.94 17.32 6.64
C ASP A 43 -5.16 16.02 6.36
N LEU A 44 -4.92 15.20 7.39
CA LEU A 44 -4.24 13.91 7.22
C LEU A 44 -5.09 12.87 6.48
N LEU A 45 -6.41 12.91 6.67
CA LEU A 45 -7.35 12.06 5.95
C LEU A 45 -7.36 12.40 4.45
N ASP A 46 -7.38 13.68 4.12
CA ASP A 46 -7.38 14.19 2.75
C ASP A 46 -6.04 13.91 2.06
N ALA A 47 -4.92 14.13 2.76
CA ALA A 47 -3.59 13.78 2.27
C ALA A 47 -3.49 12.28 1.93
N TRP A 48 -3.99 11.42 2.81
CA TRP A 48 -4.02 9.98 2.56
C TRP A 48 -4.88 9.62 1.35
N LEU A 49 -6.05 10.25 1.17
CA LEU A 49 -6.89 10.02 -0.02
C LEU A 49 -6.15 10.38 -1.32
N VAL A 50 -5.43 11.51 -1.32
CA VAL A 50 -4.59 11.94 -2.46
C VAL A 50 -3.48 10.92 -2.73
N GLU A 51 -2.82 10.41 -1.69
CA GLU A 51 -1.80 9.38 -1.83
C GLU A 51 -2.37 8.08 -2.41
N GLN A 52 -3.54 7.63 -1.95
CA GLN A 52 -4.21 6.46 -2.52
C GLN A 52 -4.57 6.66 -3.98
N GLN A 53 -5.10 7.83 -4.34
CA GLN A 53 -5.44 8.15 -5.72
C GLN A 53 -4.19 8.14 -6.62
N LYS A 54 -3.07 8.69 -6.16
CA LYS A 54 -1.80 8.67 -6.91
C LYS A 54 -1.22 7.28 -7.06
N ALA A 55 -1.41 6.40 -6.09
CA ALA A 55 -0.92 5.03 -6.13
C ALA A 55 -1.79 4.11 -7.01
N ASP A 56 -3.06 4.44 -7.22
CA ASP A 56 -3.97 3.66 -8.07
C ASP A 56 -3.67 3.89 -9.56
N SER A 57 -3.30 2.81 -10.25
CA SER A 57 -2.91 2.85 -11.66
C SER A 57 -4.06 3.19 -12.62
N ARG A 58 -5.31 3.05 -12.18
CA ARG A 58 -6.47 3.50 -12.98
C ARG A 58 -6.65 5.01 -12.94
N SER A 59 -6.27 5.62 -11.82
CA SER A 59 -6.37 7.06 -11.59
C SER A 59 -5.08 7.82 -11.95
N ASN A 60 -3.95 7.12 -12.09
CA ASN A 60 -2.65 7.69 -12.42
C ASN A 60 -2.11 7.17 -13.78
N PRO A 61 -2.07 8.01 -14.84
CA PRO A 61 -1.55 7.65 -16.16
C PRO A 61 -0.09 7.19 -16.16
N ASP A 62 0.74 7.70 -15.24
CA ASP A 62 2.16 7.34 -15.14
C ASP A 62 2.37 5.91 -14.64
N LEU A 63 1.36 5.36 -13.96
CA LEU A 63 1.35 3.98 -13.44
C LEU A 63 0.55 3.03 -14.33
N ASN A 64 -0.03 3.51 -15.43
CA ASN A 64 -0.81 2.66 -16.33
C ASN A 64 0.11 1.56 -16.93
N PRO A 65 -0.22 0.27 -16.73
CA PRO A 65 0.61 -0.83 -17.20
C PRO A 65 0.74 -0.88 -18.73
N LEU A 66 -0.20 -0.29 -19.47
CA LEU A 66 -0.16 -0.23 -20.94
C LEU A 66 0.85 0.79 -21.47
N SER A 67 1.24 1.79 -20.67
CA SER A 67 2.24 2.80 -21.05
C SER A 67 3.68 2.30 -20.85
N LYS A 68 3.88 1.23 -20.09
CA LYS A 68 5.22 0.68 -19.83
C LYS A 68 5.69 -0.17 -21.02
N ALA A 69 6.91 0.09 -21.49
CA ALA A 69 7.53 -0.75 -22.51
C ALA A 69 7.58 -2.22 -22.03
N PRO A 70 7.31 -3.21 -22.91
CA PRO A 70 7.33 -4.62 -22.54
C PRO A 70 8.67 -5.00 -21.90
N GLN A 71 8.67 -5.33 -20.61
CA GLN A 71 9.88 -5.81 -19.96
C GLN A 71 10.14 -7.25 -20.40
N ARG A 72 11.16 -7.45 -21.25
CA ARG A 72 11.67 -8.78 -21.57
C ARG A 72 12.10 -9.43 -20.25
N ARG A 73 11.42 -10.53 -19.87
CA ARG A 73 11.89 -11.38 -18.77
C ARG A 73 13.33 -11.77 -19.06
N ALA A 74 14.22 -11.46 -18.13
CA ALA A 74 15.61 -11.88 -18.22
C ALA A 74 15.66 -13.41 -18.36
N PRO A 75 16.50 -13.95 -19.26
CA PRO A 75 16.62 -15.39 -19.39
C PRO A 75 17.02 -15.98 -18.03
N ARG A 76 16.32 -17.03 -17.61
CA ARG A 76 16.69 -17.77 -16.38
C ARG A 76 18.14 -18.18 -16.57
N ARG A 77 19.05 -17.68 -15.71
CA ARG A 77 20.42 -18.19 -15.65
C ARG A 77 20.34 -19.65 -15.24
N VAL A 78 20.64 -20.55 -16.17
CA VAL A 78 20.95 -21.94 -15.84
C VAL A 78 22.32 -21.91 -15.20
N THR A 79 22.38 -21.96 -13.87
CA THR A 79 23.62 -22.25 -13.15
C THR A 79 23.98 -23.70 -13.44
N THR A 80 24.84 -23.91 -14.44
CA THR A 80 25.53 -25.19 -14.61
C THR A 80 26.53 -25.33 -13.47
N ASN A 81 26.23 -26.19 -12.50
CA ASN A 81 27.21 -26.65 -11.53
C ASN A 81 28.16 -27.60 -12.29
N GLY A 82 29.15 -27.01 -12.95
CA GLY A 82 30.25 -27.71 -13.59
C GLY A 82 31.20 -28.26 -12.53
N VAL A 83 31.11 -29.56 -12.33
CA VAL A 83 32.07 -30.42 -11.64
C VAL A 83 33.44 -30.22 -12.28
N TYR A 84 34.39 -29.65 -11.52
CA TYR A 84 35.82 -29.84 -11.78
C TYR A 84 36.43 -30.53 -10.57
N GLY A 85 36.54 -31.85 -10.66
CA GLY A 85 37.70 -32.52 -10.11
C GLY A 85 38.90 -32.17 -10.98
N THR A 86 39.96 -31.64 -10.38
CA THR A 86 41.31 -31.74 -10.96
C THR A 86 42.31 -31.70 -9.82
N ALA A 87 43.20 -32.69 -9.84
CA ALA A 87 44.25 -32.95 -8.88
C ALA A 87 45.32 -31.83 -8.86
N ALA A 88 46.02 -31.70 -7.72
CA ALA A 88 47.48 -31.65 -7.59
C ALA A 88 47.92 -30.91 -6.30
N ARG A 89 48.41 -31.65 -5.31
CA ARG A 89 49.83 -31.72 -4.89
C ARG A 89 49.97 -32.46 -3.57
#